data_AF-A0A564T8L8-F1
#
_entry.id   AF-A0A564T8L8-F1
#
_cell.length_a   1.000
_cell.length_b   1.000
_cell.length_c   1.000
_cell.angle_alpha   90.00
_cell.angle_beta   90.00
_cell.angle_gamma   90.00
#
_symmetry.space_group_name_H-M   'P 1'
#
loop_
_entity.id
_entity.type
_entity.pdbx_description
1 polymer ?
#
loop_
_entity_poly.entity_id
_entity_poly.type
_entity_poly.pdbx_seq_one_letter_code
_entity_poly.pdbx_strand_id
1 'polypeptide(L)' 'MDIWEKMYEEAKKLYDPHEVSPFVYANHVVAAIEAEDGKIYTGFCFAPTA' A
#
# COMPACT_ATOMS: atom_id res chain seq x y z
N MET A 1 -13.04 -10.79 -11.63
CA MET A 1 -11.81 -10.45 -10.91
C MET A 1 -11.64 -11.43 -9.77
N ASP A 2 -10.49 -12.10 -9.75
CA ASP A 2 -10.07 -12.92 -8.61
C ASP A 2 -9.81 -12.03 -7.38
N ILE A 3 -9.88 -12.58 -6.15
CA ILE A 3 -9.63 -11.81 -4.93
C ILE A 3 -8.20 -11.24 -4.92
N TRP A 4 -7.23 -12.00 -5.44
CA TRP A 4 -5.86 -11.54 -5.61
C TRP A 4 -5.76 -10.33 -6.55
N GLU A 5 -6.51 -10.34 -7.65
CA GLU A 5 -6.56 -9.22 -8.61
C GLU A 5 -7.20 -7.98 -7.97
N LYS A 6 -8.27 -8.17 -7.19
CA LYS A 6 -8.90 -7.07 -6.43
C LYS A 6 -7.96 -6.49 -5.39
N MET A 7 -7.30 -7.32 -4.58
CA MET A 7 -6.32 -6.88 -3.59
C MET A 7 -5.15 -6.13 -4.25
N TYR A 8 -4.65 -6.63 -5.37
CA TYR A 8 -3.61 -5.96 -6.15
C TYR A 8 -4.06 -4.58 -6.64
N GLU A 9 -5.22 -4.46 -7.28
CA GLU A 9 -5.73 -3.18 -7.77
C GLU A 9 -6.03 -2.20 -6.62
N GLU A 10 -6.50 -2.68 -5.45
CA GLU A 10 -6.68 -1.82 -4.27
C GLU A 10 -5.34 -1.32 -3.70
N ALA A 11 -4.33 -2.18 -3.57
CA ALA A 11 -2.99 -1.78 -3.10
C ALA A 11 -2.31 -0.80 -4.07
N LYS A 12 -2.41 -1.06 -5.38
CA LYS A 12 -1.79 -0.29 -6.45
C LYS A 12 -2.22 1.18 -6.47
N LYS A 13 -3.44 1.50 -6.02
CA LYS A 13 -3.91 2.90 -5.88
C LYS A 13 -3.05 3.74 -4.94
N LEU A 14 -2.34 3.10 -4.00
CA LEU A 14 -1.45 3.77 -3.06
C LEU A 14 -0.01 3.87 -3.57
N TYR A 15 0.33 3.24 -4.69
CA TYR A 15 1.71 3.20 -5.18
C TYR A 15 2.06 4.56 -5.79
N ASP A 16 2.88 5.31 -5.07
CA ASP A 16 3.33 6.64 -5.42
C ASP A 16 4.65 6.93 -4.69
N PRO A 17 5.78 6.37 -5.11
CA PRO A 17 7.02 6.49 -4.35
C PRO A 17 7.51 7.96 -4.28
N HIS A 18 7.55 8.55 -3.09
CA HIS A 18 7.93 9.97 -2.92
C HIS A 18 8.52 10.29 -1.54
N GLU A 19 9.24 11.41 -1.48
CA GLU A 19 9.63 12.04 -0.22
C GLU A 19 8.46 12.85 0.34
N VAL A 20 8.01 12.49 1.53
CA VAL A 20 6.98 13.25 2.27
C VAL A 20 7.64 14.44 2.99
N SER A 21 8.86 14.24 3.48
CA SER A 21 9.66 15.24 4.18
C SER A 21 11.15 14.87 4.12
N PRO A 22 12.06 15.75 4.59
CA PRO A 22 13.49 15.42 4.69
C PRO A 22 13.83 14.21 5.55
N PHE A 23 12.88 13.69 6.34
CA PHE A 23 13.06 12.54 7.23
C PHE A 23 12.24 11.32 6.81
N VAL A 24 11.39 11.41 5.79
CA VAL A 24 10.37 10.40 5.48
C VAL A 24 10.24 10.18 3.99
N TYR A 25 10.41 8.91 3.60
CA TYR A 25 10.09 8.36 2.28
C TYR A 25 8.93 7.37 2.41
N ALA A 26 7.95 7.45 1.51
CA ALA A 26 6.73 6.68 1.63
C ALA A 26 6.24 6.11 0.28
N ASN A 27 5.23 5.24 0.36
CA ASN A 27 4.43 4.78 -0.78
C ASN A 27 5.19 3.99 -1.86
N HIS A 28 6.44 3.57 -1.58
CA HIS A 28 7.24 2.71 -2.44
C HIS A 28 6.86 1.23 -2.36
N VAL A 29 6.38 0.76 -1.21
CA VAL A 29 5.84 -0.59 -1.03
C VAL A 29 4.40 -0.45 -0.55
N VAL A 30 3.49 -1.15 -1.22
CA VAL A 30 2.05 -1.12 -0.93
C VAL A 30 1.55 -2.54 -0.69
N ALA A 31 0.53 -2.66 0.16
CA ALA A 31 -0.07 -3.94 0.50
C ALA A 31 -1.59 -3.80 0.62
N ALA A 32 -2.27 -4.91 0.34
CA ALA A 32 -3.67 -5.11 0.67
C ALA A 32 -3.79 -6.41 1.47
N ILE A 33 -4.70 -6.44 2.46
CA ILE A 33 -5.01 -7.59 3.30
C ILE A 33 -6.52 -7.75 3.32
N GLU A 34 -7.01 -8.95 3.02
CA GLU A 34 -8.43 -9.30 3.17
C GLU A 34 -8.65 -9.93 4.55
N ALA A 35 -9.68 -9.47 5.27
CA ALA A 35 -10.15 -10.06 6.51
C ALA A 35 -11.20 -11.15 6.24
N GLU A 36 -11.51 -11.98 7.25
CA GLU A 36 -12.49 -13.08 7.13
C GLU A 36 -13.90 -12.60 6.69
N ASP A 37 -14.27 -11.37 7.02
CA ASP A 37 -15.53 -10.74 6.61
C ASP A 37 -15.52 -10.18 5.17
N GLY A 38 -14.43 -10.39 4.42
CA GLY A 38 -14.24 -9.91 3.05
C GLY A 38 -13.83 -8.43 2.95
N LYS A 39 -13.58 -7.76 4.08
CA LYS A 39 -13.10 -6.38 4.08
C LYS A 39 -11.62 -6.33 3.68
N ILE A 40 -11.30 -5.46 2.73
CA ILE A 40 -9.92 -5.21 2.29
C ILE A 40 -9.37 -3.98 3.03
N TYR A 41 -8.21 -4.14 3.63
CA TYR A 41 -7.41 -3.07 4.22
C TYR A 41 -6.20 -2.82 3.34
N THR A 42 -5.93 -1.56 3.01
CA THR A 42 -4.76 -1.15 2.24
C THR A 42 -3.80 -0.35 3.11
N GLY A 43 -2.51 -0.44 2.78
CA GLY A 43 -1.46 0.27 3.49
C GLY A 43 -0.21 0.40 2.64
N PHE A 44 0.72 1.23 3.10
CA PHE A 44 2.00 1.46 2.44
C PHE A 44 3.13 1.56 3.46
N CYS A 45 4.37 1.37 3.00
CA CYS A 45 5.54 1.50 3.84
C CYS A 45 5.84 2.96 4.18
N PHE A 46 6.25 3.18 5.42
CA PHE A 46 6.87 4.41 5.89
C PHE A 46 8.32 4.08 6.23
N ALA A 47 9.27 4.76 5.60
CA ALA A 47 10.69 4.58 5.85
C ALA A 47 11.36 5.92 6.17
N PRO A 48 12.35 5.95 7.08
CA PRO A 48 13.22 7.11 7.17
C PRO A 48 13.95 7.32 5.84
N THR A 49 14.12 8.57 5.43
CA THR A 49 15.06 8.92 4.36
C THR A 49 16.49 8.55 4.78
N ALA A 50 17.26 8.01 3.83
CA ALA A 50 18.61 7.52 4.04
C ALA A 50 19.64 8.65 4.23
#